data_AF-A0A258Q7E5-F1
#
_entry.id   AF-A0A258Q7E5-F1
#
_cell.length_a   1.000
_cell.length_b   1.000
_cell.length_c   1.000
_cell.angle_alpha   90.00
_cell.angle_beta   90.00
_cell.angle_gamma   90.00
#
_symmetry.space_group_name_H-M   'P 1'
#
loop_
_entity.id
_entity.type
_entity.pdbx_description
1 polymer ?
#
loop_
_entity_poly.entity_id
_entity_poly.type
_entity_poly.pdbx_seq_one_letter_code
_entity_poly.pdbx_strand_id
1 'polypeptide(L)' 'MDIIVNLIVYLVVFGLIWWLVGMLPLPAPVAQIVRVLFIILLIIIILSAFGVLPGGYLPSIRL' A
#
# COMPACT_ATOMS: atom_id res chain seq x y z
N MET A 1 12.47 16.29 4.27
CA MET A 1 13.08 15.13 3.59
C MET A 1 12.37 13.84 3.95
N ASP A 2 11.76 13.76 5.13
CA ASP A 2 11.19 12.51 5.67
C ASP A 2 9.88 12.07 5.00
N ILE A 3 8.97 12.98 4.65
CA ILE A 3 7.66 12.62 4.06
C ILE A 3 7.79 12.02 2.66
N ILE A 4 8.62 12.62 1.79
CA ILE A 4 8.79 12.14 0.41
C ILE A 4 9.49 10.78 0.42
N VAL A 5 10.52 10.61 1.24
CA VAL A 5 11.21 9.32 1.40
C VAL A 5 10.25 8.27 1.95
N ASN A 6 9.44 8.59 2.95
CA ASN A 6 8.47 7.65 3.52
C ASN A 6 7.39 7.24 2.50
N LEU A 7 6.89 8.18 1.69
CA LEU A 7 5.96 7.89 0.61
C LEU A 7 6.57 6.94 -0.44
N ILE A 8 7.81 7.20 -0.85
CA ILE A 8 8.53 6.35 -1.79
C ILE A 8 8.74 4.95 -1.19
N VAL A 9 9.16 4.85 0.07
CA VAL A 9 9.34 3.57 0.76
C VAL A 9 8.02 2.78 0.82
N TYR A 10 6.90 3.42 1.16
CA TYR A 10 5.60 2.75 1.14
C TYR A 10 5.22 2.25 -0.24
N LEU A 11 5.38 3.07 -1.28
CA LEU A 11 5.08 2.68 -2.66
C LEU A 11 5.96 1.52 -3.14
N VAL A 12 7.25 1.53 -2.79
CA VAL A 12 8.19 0.46 -3.16
C VAL A 12 7.86 -0.83 -2.42
N VAL A 13 7.66 -0.80 -1.10
CA VAL A 13 7.28 -1.97 -0.30
C VAL A 13 5.96 -2.55 -0.79
N PHE A 14 4.97 -1.70 -1.05
CA PHE A 14 3.67 -2.12 -1.56
C PHE A 14 3.79 -2.71 -2.98
N GLY A 15 4.55 -2.08 -3.87
CA GLY A 15 4.83 -2.61 -5.20
C GLY A 15 5.53 -3.98 -5.18
N LEU A 16 6.48 -4.19 -4.26
CA LEU A 16 7.17 -5.46 -4.08
C LEU A 16 6.22 -6.56 -3.57
N ILE A 17 5.36 -6.25 -2.59
CA ILE A 17 4.36 -7.19 -2.09
C ILE A 17 3.39 -7.57 -3.22
N TRP A 18 2.95 -6.61 -4.04
CA TRP A 18 2.09 -6.88 -5.19
C TRP A 18 2.72 -7.86 -6.16
N TRP A 19 3.99 -7.61 -6.48
CA TRP A 19 4.75 -8.40 -7.42
C TRP A 19 4.93 -9.84 -6.93
N LEU A 20 5.26 -10.02 -5.65
CA LEU A 20 5.36 -11.34 -5.03
C LEU A 20 4.02 -12.09 -5.00
N VAL A 21 2.94 -11.40 -4.63
CA VAL A 21 1.60 -11.98 -4.62
C VAL A 21 1.15 -12.40 -6.02
N GLY A 22 1.51 -11.63 -7.05
CA GLY A 22 1.21 -11.95 -8.45
C GLY A 22 1.95 -13.17 -8.99
N MET A 23 3.07 -13.55 -8.39
CA MET A 23 3.82 -14.76 -8.74
C MET A 23 3.27 -16.03 -8.10
N LEU A 24 2.46 -15.91 -7.04
CA LEU A 24 1.77 -17.04 -6.47
C LEU A 24 0.66 -17.48 -7.43
N PRO A 25 0.67 -18.74 -7.92
CA PRO A 25 -0.44 -19.28 -8.69
C PRO A 25 -1.64 -19.52 -7.76
N LEU A 26 -2.33 -18.44 -7.40
CA LEU A 26 -3.55 -18.47 -6.62
C LEU A 26 -4.70 -18.86 -7.56
N PRO A 27 -5.47 -19.91 -7.27
CA PRO A 27 -6.65 -20.25 -8.05
C PRO A 27 -7.71 -19.15 -7.91
N ALA A 28 -8.47 -18.91 -8.98
CA ALA A 28 -9.68 -18.11 -8.89
C ALA A 28 -10.67 -18.79 -7.91
N PRO A 29 -11.40 -18.03 -7.05
CA PRO A 29 -11.56 -16.57 -7.02
C PRO A 29 -10.59 -15.83 -6.07
N VAL A 30 -9.70 -16.53 -5.39
CA VAL A 30 -8.82 -15.95 -4.35
C VAL A 30 -7.88 -14.91 -4.94
N ALA A 31 -7.29 -15.21 -6.11
CA ALA A 31 -6.46 -14.25 -6.84
C ALA A 31 -7.20 -12.93 -7.12
N GLN A 32 -8.49 -13.00 -7.46
CA GLN A 32 -9.31 -11.84 -7.76
C GLN A 32 -9.59 -11.02 -6.51
N ILE A 33 -9.92 -11.67 -5.39
CA ILE A 33 -10.17 -11.01 -4.10
C ILE A 33 -8.92 -10.28 -3.62
N VAL A 34 -7.75 -10.95 -3.66
CA VAL A 34 -6.48 -10.34 -3.27
C VAL A 34 -6.15 -9.14 -4.17
N ARG A 35 -6.40 -9.25 -5.48
CA ARG A 35 -6.22 -8.13 -6.43
C ARG A 35 -7.06 -6.91 -6.05
N VAL A 36 -8.33 -7.15 -5.73
CA VAL A 36 -9.28 -6.08 -5.34
C VAL A 36 -8.87 -5.44 -4.01
N LEU A 37 -8.52 -6.24 -3.00
CA LEU A 37 -8.06 -5.74 -1.69
C LEU A 37 -6.81 -4.87 -1.82
N PHE A 38 -5.88 -5.26 -2.67
CA PHE A 38 -4.66 -4.51 -2.89
C PHE A 38 -4.90 -3.16 -3.57
N ILE A 39 -5.80 -3.13 -4.55
CA ILE A 39 -6.19 -1.88 -5.23
C ILE A 39 -6.84 -0.93 -4.21
N ILE A 40 -7.71 -1.44 -3.33
CA ILE A 40 -8.34 -0.65 -2.26
C ILE A 40 -7.28 -0.07 -1.31
N LEU A 41 -6.32 -0.89 -0.87
CA LEU A 41 -5.21 -0.44 -0.03
C LEU A 41 -4.35 0.63 -0.72
N LEU A 42 -4.05 0.47 -2.01
CA LEU A 42 -3.29 1.45 -2.80
C LEU A 42 -4.03 2.80 -2.83
N ILE A 43 -5.33 2.77 -3.09
CA ILE A 43 -6.20 3.96 -3.08
C ILE A 43 -6.18 4.63 -1.71
N ILE A 44 -6.29 3.87 -0.61
CA ILE A 44 -6.24 4.42 0.75
C ILE A 44 -4.90 5.10 1.03
N ILE A 45 -3.78 4.48 0.65
CA ILE A 45 -2.43 5.04 0.84
C ILE A 45 -2.31 6.36 0.07
N ILE A 46 -2.75 6.40 -1.20
CA ILE A 46 -2.73 7.62 -2.01
C ILE A 46 -3.61 8.70 -1.37
N LEU A 47 -4.87 8.40 -1.05
CA LEU A 47 -5.79 9.35 -0.44
C LEU A 47 -5.30 9.87 0.92
N SER A 48 -4.63 9.02 1.70
CA SER A 48 -4.00 9.41 2.96
C SER A 48 -2.78 10.30 2.74
N ALA A 49 -1.97 10.04 1.70
CA ALA A 49 -0.82 10.87 1.33
C ALA A 49 -1.24 12.28 0.86
N PHE A 50 -2.38 12.39 0.17
CA PHE A 50 -2.98 13.68 -0.22
C PHE A 50 -3.81 14.34 0.91
N GLY A 51 -3.87 13.74 2.10
CA GLY A 51 -4.59 14.30 3.25
C GLY A 51 -6.12 14.26 3.15
N VAL A 52 -6.67 13.53 2.18
CA VAL A 52 -8.12 13.35 1.98
C VAL A 52 -8.71 12.40 3.02
N LEU A 53 -7.91 11.40 3.45
CA LEU A 53 -8.22 10.53 4.56
C LEU A 53 -7.32 10.89 5.75
N PRO A 54 -7.85 10.96 6.99
CA PRO A 54 -7.02 11.20 8.16
C PRO A 54 -6.06 10.02 8.36
N GLY A 55 -4.81 10.19 7.93
CA GLY A 55 -3.72 9.23 8.07
C GLY A 55 -3.22 9.08 9.51
N GLY A 56 -4.12 8.97 10.48
CA GLY A 56 -3.84 8.96 11.92
C GLY A 56 -3.23 7.68 12.49
N TYR A 57 -2.92 6.68 11.65
CA TYR A 57 -2.31 5.41 12.08
C TYR A 57 -0.83 5.27 11.66
N LEU A 58 -0.17 6.35 11.24
CA LEU A 58 1.27 6.33 11.04
C LEU A 58 1.93 6.80 12.35
N PRO A 59 2.61 5.91 13.10
CA PRO A 59 3.29 6.30 14.32
C PRO A 59 4.34 7.35 13.96
N SER A 60 4.20 8.54 14.56
CA SER A 60 5.19 9.60 14.49
C SER A 60 6.47 9.09 15.16
N ILE A 61 7.42 8.60 14.36
CA ILE A 61 8.79 8.39 14.83
C ILE A 61 9.36 9.78 15.06
N ARG A 62 9.31 10.18 16.32
CA ARG A 62 10.06 11.35 16.82
C ARG A 62 11.51 10.90 16.96
N LEU A 63 12.34 11.38 16.03
CA LEU A 63 13.79 11.42 16.21
C LEU A 63 14.15 12.55 17.18
#